data_AF-A0A9W6FSL5-F1
#
_entry.id   AF-A0A9W6FSL5-F1
#
_cell.length_a   1.000
_cell.length_b   1.000
_cell.length_c   1.000
_cell.angle_alpha   90.00
_cell.angle_beta   90.00
_cell.angle_gamma   90.00
#
_symmetry.space_group_name_H-M   'P 1'
#
loop_
_entity.id
_entity.type
_entity.pdbx_description
1 polymer ?
#
loop_
_entity_poly.entity_id
_entity_poly.type
_entity_poly.pdbx_seq_one_letter_code
_entity_poly.pdbx_strand_id
1 'polypeptide(L)'
;MFCLAGIGGQLSGFVQSAKDVPSMVVIDGCSLACVKACLENAQVPMKTYLVLTDLGIEKNKDLDLKPEEVLKVKQAVKEALAKA
;
A
#
# COMPACT_ATOMS: atom_id res chain seq x y z
N MET A 1 9.99 3.80 -1.59
CA MET A 1 9.31 2.89 -0.63
C MET A 1 9.60 3.42 0.77
N PHE A 2 8.56 3.70 1.57
CA PHE A 2 8.73 4.18 2.94
C PHE A 2 8.36 3.08 3.93
N CYS A 3 8.99 3.08 5.11
CA CYS A 3 8.69 2.08 6.13
C CYS A 3 7.33 2.38 6.76
N LEU A 4 6.38 1.45 6.59
CA LEU A 4 5.06 1.56 7.23
C LEU A 4 5.16 1.64 8.76
N ALA A 5 6.02 0.82 9.36
CA ALA A 5 6.22 0.83 10.81
C ALA A 5 6.73 2.19 11.31
N GLY A 6 7.56 2.88 10.52
CA GLY A 6 8.00 4.24 10.83
C GLY A 6 6.87 5.27 10.81
N ILE A 7 5.94 5.15 9.86
CA ILE A 7 4.74 6.00 9.80
C ILE A 7 3.78 5.66 10.93
N GLY A 8 3.49 4.38 11.16
CA GLY A 8 2.62 3.92 12.25
C GLY A 8 3.17 4.28 13.64
N GLY A 9 4.50 4.32 13.79
CA GLY A 9 5.20 4.82 14.98
C GLY A 9 5.32 6.35 15.08
N GLN A 10 4.70 7.10 14.16
CA GLN A 10 4.68 8.57 14.15
C GLN A 10 6.09 9.21 14.11
N LEU A 11 7.07 8.53 13.49
CA LEU A 11 8.41 9.07 13.32
C LEU A 11 8.38 10.20 12.30
N SER A 12 8.68 11.42 12.75
CA SER A 12 8.48 12.66 11.98
C SER A 12 9.07 12.63 10.57
N GLY A 13 10.29 12.11 10.41
CA GLY A 13 10.94 11.98 9.09
C GLY A 13 10.18 11.07 8.12
N PHE A 14 9.61 9.97 8.60
CA PHE A 14 8.81 9.05 7.77
C PHE A 14 7.45 9.65 7.42
N VAL A 15 6.77 10.26 8.39
CA VAL A 15 5.48 10.92 8.17
C VAL A 15 5.63 12.06 7.17
N GLN A 16 6.63 12.92 7.34
CA GLN A 16 6.87 14.05 6.44
C GLN A 16 7.21 13.58 5.03
N SER A 17 8.11 12.59 4.90
CA SER A 17 8.46 12.03 3.59
C SER A 17 7.23 11.44 2.87
N ALA A 18 6.31 10.79 3.62
CA ALA A 18 5.08 10.27 3.04
C ALA A 18 4.09 11.36 2.61
N LYS A 19 4.10 12.54 3.26
CA LYS A 19 3.27 13.69 2.86
C LYS A 19 3.81 14.41 1.63
N ASP A 20 5.13 14.48 1.49
CA ASP A 20 5.79 15.30 0.47
C ASP A 20 5.91 14.61 -0.89
N VAL A 21 5.63 13.31 -0.98
CA VAL A 21 5.76 12.62 -2.27
C VAL A 21 4.73 13.11 -3.28
N PRO A 22 5.15 13.33 -4.55
CA PRO A 22 4.25 13.78 -5.60
C PRO A 22 3.18 12.72 -5.90
N SER A 23 3.56 11.44 -5.78
CA SER A 23 2.70 10.29 -6.04
C SER A 23 2.99 9.16 -5.04
N MET A 24 1.94 8.45 -4.65
CA MET A 24 1.98 7.33 -3.71
C MET A 24 0.96 6.27 -4.16
N VAL A 25 1.36 5.00 -4.03
CA VAL A 25 0.44 3.87 -4.03
C VAL A 25 0.50 3.20 -2.67
N VAL A 26 -0.68 3.04 -2.09
CA VAL A 26 -0.91 2.37 -0.82
C VAL A 26 -1.45 0.98 -1.12
N ILE A 27 -0.80 -0.05 -0.60
CA ILE A 27 -1.17 -1.45 -0.83
C ILE A 27 -1.39 -2.12 0.52
N ASP A 28 -2.61 -2.56 0.76
CA ASP A 28 -2.95 -3.47 1.85
C ASP A 28 -3.10 -4.90 1.33
N GLY A 29 -2.66 -5.87 2.12
CA GLY A 29 -2.80 -7.28 1.76
C GLY A 29 -4.24 -7.80 1.90
N CYS A 30 -5.07 -7.18 2.74
CA CYS A 30 -6.43 -7.64 3.03
C CYS A 30 -7.30 -6.51 3.60
N SER A 31 -8.58 -6.79 3.80
CA SER A 31 -9.59 -5.84 4.30
C SER A 31 -9.38 -5.31 5.72
N LEU A 32 -8.40 -5.84 6.47
CA LEU A 32 -7.99 -5.26 7.76
C LEU A 32 -7.43 -3.84 7.61
N ALA A 33 -6.96 -3.49 6.41
CA ALA A 33 -6.56 -2.14 6.05
C ALA A 33 -5.49 -1.52 6.98
N CYS A 34 -4.47 -2.31 7.35
CA CYS A 34 -3.45 -1.91 8.31
C CYS A 34 -2.69 -0.65 7.87
N VAL A 35 -2.30 -0.57 6.60
CA VAL A 35 -1.60 0.62 6.08
C VAL A 35 -2.54 1.82 6.09
N LYS A 36 -3.78 1.63 5.64
CA LYS A 36 -4.80 2.68 5.65
C LYS A 36 -4.94 3.31 7.03
N ALA A 37 -5.10 2.49 8.07
CA ALA A 37 -5.22 2.94 9.45
C ALA A 37 -3.98 3.72 9.93
N CYS A 38 -2.77 3.27 9.58
CA CYS A 38 -1.54 4.01 9.91
C CYS A 38 -1.48 5.38 9.23
N LEU A 39 -1.84 5.47 7.95
CA LEU A 39 -1.79 6.73 7.19
C LEU A 39 -2.86 7.72 7.66
N GLU A 40 -4.08 7.26 7.94
CA GLU A 40 -5.15 8.09 8.50
C GLU A 40 -4.75 8.67 9.87
N ASN A 41 -4.19 7.84 10.75
CA ASN A 41 -3.71 8.28 12.07
C ASN A 41 -2.54 9.29 11.97
N ALA A 42 -1.67 9.16 10.96
CA ALA A 42 -0.58 10.10 10.69
C ALA A 42 -1.01 11.33 9.86
N GLN A 43 -2.30 11.42 9.50
CA GLN A 43 -2.87 12.46 8.63
C GLN A 43 -2.11 12.58 7.30
N VAL A 44 -1.71 11.43 6.74
CA VAL A 44 -1.06 11.35 5.44
C VAL A 44 -2.14 11.12 4.37
N PRO A 45 -2.28 12.01 3.37
CA PRO A 45 -3.32 11.87 2.35
C PRO A 45 -3.03 10.68 1.43
N MET A 46 -4.01 9.78 1.31
CA MET A 46 -3.94 8.64 0.39
C MET A 46 -4.58 9.01 -0.94
N LYS A 47 -3.78 9.03 -2.02
CA LYS A 47 -4.28 9.29 -3.38
C LYS A 47 -4.72 8.01 -4.09
N THR A 48 -3.96 6.94 -3.89
CA THR A 48 -4.16 5.66 -4.57
C THR A 48 -4.12 4.53 -3.55
N TYR A 49 -5.17 3.70 -3.49
CA TYR A 49 -5.30 2.61 -2.52
C TYR A 49 -5.71 1.31 -3.22
N LEU A 50 -4.98 0.23 -2.92
CA LEU A 50 -5.22 -1.11 -3.44
C LEU A 50 -5.28 -2.11 -2.28
N VAL A 51 -6.18 -3.09 -2.40
CA VAL A 51 -6.27 -4.22 -1.48
C VAL A 51 -6.09 -5.51 -2.28
N LEU A 52 -5.12 -6.35 -1.92
CA LEU A 52 -4.77 -7.53 -2.73
C LEU A 52 -5.88 -8.59 -2.78
N THR A 53 -6.65 -8.74 -1.70
CA THR A 53 -7.82 -9.64 -1.68
C THR A 53 -8.92 -9.20 -2.67
N ASP A 54 -9.06 -7.90 -2.92
CA ASP A 54 -10.02 -7.39 -3.92
C ASP A 54 -9.56 -7.73 -5.35
N LEU A 55 -8.27 -8.03 -5.53
CA LEU A 55 -7.71 -8.58 -6.76
C LEU A 55 -7.78 -10.13 -6.79
N GLY A 56 -8.46 -10.77 -5.83
CA GLY A 56 -8.59 -12.22 -5.72
C GLY A 56 -7.31 -12.95 -5.27
N ILE A 57 -6.37 -12.23 -4.64
CA ILE A 57 -5.16 -12.83 -4.05
C ILE A 57 -5.42 -13.02 -2.55
N GLU A 58 -5.82 -14.24 -2.19
CA GLU A 58 -6.22 -14.56 -0.83
C GLU A 58 -5.05 -14.71 0.13
N LYS A 59 -5.26 -14.30 1.38
CA LYS A 59 -4.28 -14.53 2.46
C LYS A 59 -4.16 -16.03 2.72
N ASN A 60 -2.98 -16.57 2.52
CA ASN A 60 -2.68 -17.98 2.74
C ASN A 60 -1.29 -18.14 3.40
N LYS A 61 -0.83 -19.39 3.57
CA LYS A 61 0.49 -19.73 4.15
C LYS A 61 1.48 -20.24 3.10
N ASP A 62 1.10 -20.17 1.83
CA ASP A 62 1.96 -20.53 0.72
C ASP A 62 3.03 -19.44 0.54
N LEU A 63 4.29 -19.85 0.55
CA LEU A 63 5.43 -18.95 0.38
C LEU A 63 5.97 -18.98 -1.05
N ASP A 64 5.43 -19.87 -1.89
CA ASP A 64 5.75 -19.92 -3.31
C ASP A 64 4.93 -18.86 -4.06
N LEU A 65 5.55 -17.70 -4.26
CA LEU A 65 4.93 -16.60 -4.98
C LEU A 65 4.69 -16.97 -6.44
N LYS A 66 3.42 -16.98 -6.83
CA LYS A 66 3.01 -17.19 -8.22
C LYS A 66 3.40 -15.99 -9.09
N PRO A 67 4.23 -16.17 -10.14
CA PRO A 67 4.66 -15.06 -11.00
C PRO A 67 3.49 -14.26 -11.60
N GLU A 68 2.39 -14.94 -11.93
CA GLU A 68 1.17 -14.32 -12.46
C GLU A 68 0.47 -13.39 -11.47
N GLU A 69 0.44 -13.73 -10.18
CA GLU A 69 -0.12 -12.87 -9.12
C GLU A 69 0.75 -11.62 -8.95
N VAL A 70 2.08 -11.78 -8.97
CA VAL A 70 3.03 -10.65 -8.92
C VAL A 70 2.85 -9.71 -10.11
N LEU A 71 2.69 -10.25 -11.32
CA LEU A 71 2.42 -9.45 -12.52
C LEU A 71 1.08 -8.73 -12.44
N LYS A 72 0.04 -9.40 -11.95
CA LYS A 72 -1.29 -8.81 -11.72
C LYS A 72 -1.23 -7.61 -10.78
N VAL A 73 -0.53 -7.73 -9.65
CA VAL A 73 -0.36 -6.61 -8.70
C VAL A 73 0.42 -5.47 -9.33
N LYS A 74 1.52 -5.75 -10.04
CA LYS A 74 2.29 -4.72 -10.76
C LYS A 74 1.44 -3.95 -11.77
N GLN A 75 0.57 -4.66 -12.50
CA GLN A 75 -0.33 -4.05 -13.46
C GLN A 75 -1.37 -3.16 -12.78
N ALA A 76 -2.02 -3.64 -11.72
CA ALA A 76 -2.98 -2.86 -10.93
C ALA A 76 -2.34 -1.58 -10.37
N VAL A 77 -1.09 -1.65 -9.87
CA VAL A 77 -0.33 -0.49 -9.40
C VAL A 77 -0.11 0.54 -10.51
N LYS A 78 0.29 0.12 -11.72
CA LYS A 78 0.49 1.02 -12.86
C LYS A 78 -0.81 1.70 -13.29
N GLU A 79 -1.91 0.94 -13.37
CA GLU A 79 -3.22 1.46 -13.76
C GLU A 79 -3.77 2.45 -12.73
N ALA A 80 -3.56 2.17 -11.44
CA ALA A 80 -4.00 3.06 -10.38
C ALA A 80 -3.21 4.37 -10.38
N LEU A 81 -1.89 4.32 -10.65
CA LEU A 81 -1.05 5.51 -10.82
C LEU A 81 -1.40 6.35 -12.04
N ALA A 82 -1.82 5.74 -13.15
CA ALA A 82 -2.17 6.46 -14.37
C ALA A 82 -3.49 7.25 -14.24
N LYS A 83 -4.31 6.95 -13.23
CA LYS A 83 -5.61 7.58 -12.96
C LYS A 83 -5.56 8.65 -11.87
N ALA A 84 -4.42 8.82 -11.20
CA ALA A 84 -4.24 9.64 -10.00
C ALA A 84 -3.64 11.03 -10.27
#